data_AF-A0A3G3NE57-F1
#
_entry.id   AF-A0A3G3NE57-F1
#
_cell.length_a   1.000
_cell.length_b   1.000
_cell.length_c   1.000
_cell.angle_alpha   90.00
_cell.angle_beta   90.00
_cell.angle_gamma   90.00
#
_symmetry.space_group_name_H-M   'P 1'
#
loop_
_entity.id
_entity.type
_entity.pdbx_description
1 polymer ?
#
loop_
_entity_poly.entity_id
_entity_poly.type
_entity_poly.pdbx_seq_one_letter_code
_entity_poly.pdbx_strand_id
1 'polypeptide(L)'
;LFEEGSVTNMFTSIVGNVFGFKALRALRLEDLRIPTSYTKTFQGPPHGIQVERDKLNKYGRPLLGCTIKPKLGLSAKNYGRAVYECLRGGLDFTKDDENVNPQPFMRW
;
A
#
# COMPACT_ATOMS: atom_id res chain seq x y z
N LEU A 1 -21.23 13.00 -13.09
CA LEU A 1 -20.94 12.85 -11.66
C LEU A 1 -19.54 12.33 -11.42
N PHE A 2 -19.10 11.27 -12.12
CA PHE A 2 -17.79 10.67 -11.92
C PHE A 2 -16.89 10.79 -13.15
N GLU A 3 -15.66 11.23 -12.94
CA GLU A 3 -14.58 11.23 -13.94
C GLU A 3 -13.97 9.83 -14.09
N GLU A 4 -13.75 9.41 -15.34
CA GLU A 4 -13.13 8.12 -15.69
C GLU A 4 -11.72 8.00 -15.10
N GLY A 5 -11.38 6.84 -14.54
CA GLY A 5 -10.04 6.58 -13.99
C GLY A 5 -9.68 7.38 -12.71
N SER A 6 -10.61 8.12 -12.11
CA SER A 6 -10.32 9.05 -11.01
C SER A 6 -10.98 8.67 -9.68
N VAL A 7 -10.26 7.92 -8.84
CA VAL A 7 -10.70 7.64 -7.45
C VAL A 7 -10.89 8.95 -6.68
N THR A 8 -10.02 9.94 -6.94
CA THR A 8 -10.07 11.28 -6.35
C THR A 8 -11.41 11.96 -6.62
N ASN A 9 -11.89 11.97 -7.86
CA ASN A 9 -13.17 12.59 -8.20
C ASN A 9 -14.35 11.86 -7.55
N MET A 10 -14.32 10.52 -7.54
CA MET A 10 -15.33 9.70 -6.86
C MET A 10 -15.44 10.05 -5.37
N PHE A 11 -14.31 10.12 -4.65
CA PHE A 11 -14.32 10.45 -3.22
C PHE A 11 -14.64 11.91 -2.94
N THR A 12 -14.17 12.84 -3.78
CA THR A 12 -14.58 14.25 -3.68
C THR A 12 -16.11 14.37 -3.71
N SER A 13 -16.78 13.59 -4.56
CA SER A 13 -18.24 13.62 -4.67
C SER A 13 -18.97 12.91 -3.53
N ILE A 14 -18.50 11.73 -3.09
CA ILE A 14 -19.23 10.90 -2.12
C ILE A 14 -18.97 11.33 -0.68
N VAL A 15 -17.72 11.66 -0.34
CA VAL A 15 -17.31 11.90 1.06
C VAL A 15 -16.83 13.33 1.32
N GLY A 16 -16.80 14.20 0.30
CA GLY A 16 -16.18 15.53 0.39
C GLY A 16 -16.72 16.40 1.51
N ASN A 17 -18.04 16.59 1.57
CA ASN A 17 -18.66 17.53 2.53
C ASN A 17 -19.67 16.88 3.49
N VAL A 18 -20.22 15.71 3.15
CA VAL A 18 -21.39 15.14 3.85
C VAL A 18 -21.09 14.70 5.28
N PHE A 19 -19.82 14.42 5.61
CA PHE A 19 -19.39 14.04 6.96
C PHE A 19 -19.35 15.23 7.93
N GLY A 20 -19.35 16.47 7.43
CA GLY A 20 -19.34 17.69 8.23
C GLY A 20 -20.73 18.29 8.50
N PHE A 21 -21.80 17.60 8.12
CA PHE A 21 -23.16 18.13 8.28
C PHE A 21 -23.54 18.30 9.75
N LYS A 22 -23.88 19.53 10.16
CA LYS A 22 -24.34 19.84 11.54
C LYS A 22 -25.56 19.02 11.98
N ALA A 23 -26.38 18.57 11.02
CA ALA A 23 -27.56 17.76 11.28
C ALA A 23 -27.24 16.29 11.59
N LEU A 24 -26.02 15.83 11.30
CA LEU A 24 -25.59 14.46 11.53
C LEU A 24 -24.68 14.43 12.77
N ARG A 25 -24.89 13.44 13.65
CA ARG A 25 -24.00 13.21 14.81
C ARG A 25 -22.76 12.41 14.44
N ALA A 26 -22.92 11.48 13.50
CA ALA A 26 -21.87 10.64 12.96
C ALA A 26 -22.33 10.10 11.60
N LEU A 27 -21.37 9.83 10.72
CA LEU A 27 -21.58 9.16 9.45
C LEU A 27 -20.38 8.26 9.18
N ARG A 28 -20.61 7.08 8.60
CA ARG A 28 -19.57 6.15 8.15
C ARG A 28 -19.98 5.58 6.79
N LEU A 29 -19.05 5.60 5.85
CA LEU A 29 -19.19 4.91 4.59
C LEU A 29 -18.77 3.45 4.79
N GLU A 30 -19.71 2.51 4.68
CA GLU A 30 -19.46 1.10 4.94
C GLU A 30 -19.01 0.33 3.69
N ASP A 31 -19.65 0.55 2.54
CA ASP A 31 -19.33 -0.12 1.29
C ASP A 31 -19.76 0.71 0.06
N LEU A 32 -19.17 0.44 -1.09
CA LEU A 32 -19.51 1.04 -2.38
C LEU A 32 -19.69 -0.03 -3.46
N ARG A 33 -20.88 -0.08 -4.06
CA ARG A 33 -21.07 -0.83 -5.30
C ARG A 33 -20.51 -0.04 -6.48
N ILE A 34 -19.37 -0.49 -7.02
CA ILE A 34 -18.77 0.13 -8.21
C ILE A 34 -19.22 -0.62 -9.48
N PRO A 35 -19.88 0.05 -10.44
CA PRO A 35 -20.36 -0.62 -11.65
C PRO A 35 -19.21 -1.00 -12.57
N THR A 36 -19.38 -2.10 -13.32
CA THR A 36 -18.37 -2.63 -14.24
C THR A 36 -17.97 -1.64 -15.34
N SER A 37 -18.87 -0.74 -15.74
CA SER A 37 -18.57 0.33 -16.70
C SER A 37 -17.53 1.31 -16.14
N TYR A 38 -17.61 1.64 -14.86
CA TYR A 38 -16.67 2.54 -14.21
C TYR A 38 -15.36 1.84 -13.88
N THR A 39 -15.39 0.61 -13.34
CA THR A 39 -14.15 -0.15 -13.03
C THR A 39 -13.28 -0.38 -14.26
N LYS A 40 -13.88 -0.54 -15.45
CA LYS A 40 -13.15 -0.71 -16.72
C LYS A 40 -12.37 0.52 -17.17
N THR A 41 -12.59 1.69 -16.55
CA THR A 41 -11.84 2.91 -16.83
C THR A 41 -10.50 2.98 -16.08
N PHE A 42 -10.23 2.02 -15.19
CA PHE A 42 -9.00 1.96 -14.40
C PHE A 42 -8.08 0.85 -14.92
N GLN A 43 -6.77 1.07 -14.78
CA GLN A 43 -5.76 0.05 -15.06
C GLN A 43 -5.88 -1.16 -14.11
N GLY A 44 -6.22 -0.93 -12.84
CA GLY A 44 -6.18 -1.95 -11.80
C GLY A 44 -4.74 -2.30 -11.36
N PRO A 45 -4.52 -3.48 -10.75
CA PRO A 45 -3.20 -3.90 -10.29
C PRO A 45 -2.20 -4.04 -11.46
N PRO A 46 -0.96 -3.55 -11.35
CA PRO A 46 0.04 -3.68 -12.42
C PRO A 46 0.42 -5.11 -12.82
N HIS A 47 0.28 -6.07 -11.91
CA HIS A 47 0.63 -7.48 -12.12
C HIS A 47 -0.45 -8.43 -11.59
N GLY A 48 -0.92 -8.18 -10.36
CA GLY A 48 -1.85 -9.07 -9.67
C GLY A 48 -1.16 -10.33 -9.11
N ILE A 49 -1.93 -11.10 -8.34
CA ILE A 49 -1.42 -12.21 -7.50
C ILE A 49 -0.73 -13.30 -8.32
N GLN A 50 -1.30 -13.67 -9.47
CA GLN A 50 -0.76 -14.76 -10.30
C GLN A 50 0.60 -14.38 -10.89
N VAL A 51 0.68 -13.23 -11.55
CA VAL A 51 1.93 -12.74 -12.16
C VAL A 51 3.01 -12.47 -11.11
N GLU A 52 2.64 -11.97 -9.92
CA GLU A 52 3.60 -11.80 -8.83
C GLU A 52 4.20 -13.14 -8.38
N ARG A 53 3.37 -14.19 -8.21
CA ARG A 53 3.85 -15.53 -7.87
C ARG A 53 4.74 -16.13 -8.95
N ASP A 54 4.39 -15.93 -10.21
CA ASP A 54 5.18 -16.40 -11.35
C ASP A 54 6.53 -15.71 -11.44
N LYS A 55 6.57 -14.39 -11.25
CA LYS A 55 7.83 -13.62 -11.23
C LYS A 55 8.77 -14.05 -10.10
N LEU A 56 8.22 -14.46 -8.96
CA LEU A 56 8.99 -14.87 -7.79
C LEU A 56 9.27 -16.37 -7.72
N ASN A 57 8.63 -17.17 -8.57
CA ASN A 57 8.63 -18.64 -8.54
C ASN A 57 8.30 -19.19 -7.14
N LYS A 58 7.24 -18.68 -6.50
CA LYS A 58 6.82 -19.06 -5.14
C LYS A 58 5.34 -19.42 -5.08
N TYR A 59 5.06 -20.70 -4.82
CA TYR A 59 3.73 -21.28 -4.84
C TYR A 59 3.43 -22.10 -3.57
N GLY A 60 2.16 -22.43 -3.35
CA GLY A 60 1.73 -23.35 -2.29
C GLY A 60 1.85 -22.83 -0.85
N ARG A 61 2.33 -21.59 -0.65
CA ARG A 61 2.42 -20.94 0.66
C ARG A 61 2.21 -19.43 0.61
N PRO A 62 1.89 -18.79 1.75
CA PRO A 62 2.01 -17.35 1.92
C PRO A 62 3.45 -16.86 1.69
N LEU A 63 3.58 -15.61 1.26
CA LEU A 63 4.87 -14.91 1.20
C LEU A 63 5.17 -14.33 2.59
N LEU A 64 6.41 -14.45 3.04
CA LEU A 64 6.87 -13.98 4.33
C LEU A 64 7.66 -12.68 4.17
N GLY A 65 7.32 -11.66 4.96
CA GLY A 65 8.03 -10.39 4.93
C GLY A 65 8.16 -9.76 6.31
N CYS A 66 9.11 -8.83 6.46
CA CYS A 66 9.25 -8.03 7.68
C CYS A 66 9.52 -6.56 7.38
N THR A 67 9.19 -5.70 8.34
CA THR A 67 9.61 -4.29 8.36
C THR A 67 10.91 -4.18 9.15
N ILE A 68 11.92 -3.49 8.63
CA ILE A 68 13.18 -3.30 9.34
C ILE A 68 12.97 -2.45 10.60
N LYS A 69 13.66 -2.80 11.69
CA LYS A 69 13.59 -2.11 12.99
C LYS A 69 15.00 -1.75 13.49
N PRO A 70 15.16 -0.70 14.32
CA PRO A 70 14.12 0.25 14.76
C PRO A 70 13.53 1.06 13.60
N LYS A 71 12.36 1.64 13.83
CA LYS A 71 11.58 2.36 12.80
C LYS A 71 12.38 3.43 12.07
N LEU A 72 13.20 4.20 12.80
CA LEU A 72 14.11 5.21 12.26
C LEU A 72 15.47 5.15 12.96
N GLY A 73 16.47 5.79 12.38
CA GLY A 73 17.79 6.00 13.01
C GLY A 73 18.85 4.95 12.65
N LEU A 74 18.52 3.94 11.85
CA LEU A 74 19.54 3.10 11.23
C LEU A 74 20.27 3.87 10.12
N SER A 75 21.60 3.74 10.06
CA SER A 75 22.35 4.15 8.88
C SER A 75 22.07 3.21 7.71
N ALA A 76 22.26 3.68 6.48
CA ALA A 76 22.09 2.86 5.26
C ALA A 76 22.85 1.53 5.32
N LYS A 77 24.08 1.55 5.88
CA LYS A 77 24.90 0.35 6.05
C LYS A 77 24.27 -0.67 7.00
N ASN A 78 23.79 -0.22 8.14
CA ASN A 78 23.17 -1.12 9.12
C ASN A 78 21.79 -1.58 8.65
N TYR A 79 21.09 -0.72 7.91
CA TYR A 79 19.84 -1.06 7.25
C TYR A 79 20.03 -2.23 6.26
N GLY A 80 21.02 -2.13 5.36
CA GLY A 80 21.38 -3.21 4.44
C GLY A 80 21.81 -4.50 5.14
N ARG A 81 22.52 -4.41 6.27
CA ARG A 81 22.85 -5.59 7.09
C ARG A 81 21.59 -6.26 7.63
N ALA A 82 20.65 -5.49 8.18
CA ALA A 82 19.39 -6.05 8.69
C ALA A 82 18.58 -6.72 7.57
N VAL A 83 18.49 -6.09 6.39
CA VAL A 83 17.86 -6.67 5.20
C VAL A 83 18.50 -8.02 4.84
N TYR A 84 19.83 -8.05 4.76
CA TYR A 84 20.58 -9.26 4.40
C TYR A 84 20.28 -10.42 5.35
N GLU A 85 20.39 -10.21 6.67
CA GLU A 85 20.16 -11.26 7.67
C GLU A 85 18.72 -11.78 7.63
N CYS A 86 17.75 -10.89 7.45
CA CYS A 86 16.33 -11.25 7.33
C CYS A 86 16.05 -12.13 6.10
N LEU A 87 16.57 -11.76 4.94
CA LEU A 87 16.35 -12.52 3.70
C LEU A 87 17.09 -13.87 3.73
N ARG A 88 18.35 -13.88 4.21
CA ARG A 88 19.12 -15.11 4.41
C ARG A 88 18.44 -16.05 5.41
N GLY A 89 17.76 -15.50 6.42
CA GLY A 89 16.99 -16.25 7.41
C GLY A 89 15.70 -16.89 6.87
N GLY A 90 15.35 -16.66 5.60
CA GLY A 90 14.23 -17.33 4.93
C GLY A 90 13.00 -16.46 4.67
N LEU A 91 13.05 -15.15 4.93
CA LEU A 91 12.01 -14.24 4.48
C LEU A 91 12.06 -14.03 2.96
N ASP A 92 10.90 -13.88 2.33
CA ASP A 92 10.81 -13.57 0.90
C ASP A 92 11.08 -12.09 0.64
N PHE A 93 10.71 -11.22 1.58
CA PHE A 93 10.84 -9.78 1.46
C PHE A 93 11.24 -9.11 2.77
N THR A 94 11.79 -7.91 2.64
CA THR A 94 11.88 -6.91 3.69
C THR A 94 11.31 -5.60 3.16
N LYS A 95 10.86 -4.72 4.04
CA LYS A 95 10.39 -3.38 3.64
C LYS A 95 10.89 -2.28 4.55
N ASP A 96 10.97 -1.11 3.96
CA ASP A 96 11.05 0.18 4.64
C ASP A 96 9.86 0.37 5.56
N ASP A 97 10.11 0.91 6.74
CA ASP A 97 9.04 1.41 7.60
C ASP A 97 8.38 2.62 6.92
N GLU A 98 7.07 2.84 7.09
CA GLU A 98 6.33 3.80 6.27
C GLU A 98 6.76 5.26 6.44
N ASN A 99 7.55 5.55 7.48
CA ASN A 99 8.14 6.87 7.70
C ASN A 99 9.64 6.94 7.37
N VAL A 100 10.25 5.86 6.90
CA VAL A 100 11.61 5.89 6.31
C VAL A 100 11.50 6.54 4.94
N ASN A 101 12.11 7.71 4.85
CA ASN A 101 12.15 8.59 3.68
C ASN A 101 13.55 9.23 3.67
N PRO A 102 13.88 10.15 2.76
CA PRO A 102 15.18 10.80 2.82
C PRO A 102 15.38 11.58 4.13
N GLN A 103 16.28 11.13 5.01
CA GLN A 103 16.52 11.71 6.32
C GLN A 103 18.03 11.93 6.59
N PRO A 104 18.40 12.77 7.57
CA PRO A 104 19.82 13.02 7.87
C PRO A 104 20.63 11.76 8.21
N PHE A 105 20.01 10.75 8.84
CA PHE A 105 20.68 9.50 9.22
C PHE A 105 20.75 8.46 8.08
N MET A 106 19.92 8.61 7.03
CA MET A 106 19.87 7.71 5.88
C MET A 106 19.25 8.44 4.68
N ARG A 107 20.05 8.72 3.65
CA ARG A 107 19.56 9.17 2.34
C ARG A 107 19.07 7.97 1.55
N TRP A 108 18.11 8.22 0.65
CA TRP A 108 17.62 7.24 -0.32
C TRP A 108 18.65 7.00 -1.42
#